data_AF-A0A920TQ54-F1
#
_entry.id   AF-A0A920TQ54-F1
#
_cell.length_a   1.000
_cell.length_b   1.000
_cell.length_c   1.000
_cell.angle_alpha   90.00
_cell.angle_beta   90.00
_cell.angle_gamma   90.00
#
_symmetry.space_group_name_H-M   'P 1'
#
loop_
_entity.id
_entity.type
_entity.pdbx_description
1 polymer ?
#
loop_
_entity_poly.entity_id
_entity_poly.type
_entity_poly.pdbx_seq_one_letter_code
_entity_poly.pdbx_strand_id
1 'polypeptide(L)'
;MFNVYNYSNKQDLSYLRWCIDEESDLLMVKKIFHKMNDKKNFSTDDILELILKNPDISKINKDVKTNQGYEKSLSQDKLVHRE
;
A
#
# COMPACT_ATOMS: atom_id res chain seq x y z
N MET A 1 18.90 -22.79 15.57
CA MET A 1 18.75 -22.54 14.13
C MET A 1 17.35 -22.02 13.90
N PHE A 2 17.18 -20.88 13.22
CA PHE A 2 15.85 -20.32 12.93
C PHE A 2 15.42 -20.71 11.52
N ASN A 3 14.14 -21.04 11.35
CA ASN A 3 13.55 -21.29 10.05
C ASN A 3 12.80 -20.03 9.59
N VAL A 4 13.09 -19.58 8.38
CA VAL A 4 12.41 -18.45 7.74
C VAL A 4 11.40 -19.00 6.74
N TYR A 5 10.19 -18.46 6.75
CA TYR A 5 9.12 -18.81 5.80
C TYR A 5 8.49 -17.53 5.23
N ASN A 6 8.09 -17.57 3.96
CA ASN A 6 7.35 -16.50 3.32
C ASN A 6 5.89 -16.95 3.10
N TYR A 7 4.95 -16.19 3.66
CA TYR A 7 3.54 -16.37 3.40
C TYR A 7 3.09 -15.31 2.39
N SER A 8 2.73 -15.75 1.18
CA SER A 8 2.31 -14.88 0.09
C SER A 8 0.79 -14.89 -0.07
N ASN A 9 0.25 -13.74 -0.48
CA ASN A 9 -1.15 -13.66 -0.89
C ASN A 9 -1.32 -14.37 -2.26
N LYS A 10 -2.48 -14.99 -2.48
CA LYS A 10 -2.82 -15.63 -3.77
C LYS A 10 -3.00 -14.61 -4.90
N GLN A 11 -3.45 -13.41 -4.56
CA GLN A 11 -3.66 -12.31 -5.50
C GLN A 11 -2.52 -11.29 -5.37
N ASP A 12 -2.00 -10.85 -6.52
CA ASP A 12 -1.10 -9.70 -6.56
C ASP A 12 -1.90 -8.40 -6.35
N LEU A 13 -1.65 -7.74 -5.23
CA LEU A 13 -2.25 -6.47 -4.83
C LEU A 13 -1.18 -5.37 -4.69
N SER A 14 0.04 -5.60 -5.21
CA SER A 14 1.18 -4.69 -5.05
C SER A 14 0.99 -3.34 -5.74
N TYR A 15 0.08 -3.27 -6.71
CA TYR A 15 -0.32 -2.03 -7.38
C TYR A 15 -1.17 -1.10 -6.50
N LEU A 16 -1.66 -1.58 -5.35
CA LEU A 16 -2.37 -0.76 -4.36
C LEU A 16 -1.42 -0.39 -3.23
N ARG A 17 -1.36 0.90 -2.92
CA ARG A 17 -0.58 1.43 -1.80
C ARG A 17 -1.44 1.42 -0.53
N TRP A 18 -1.14 0.49 0.38
CA TRP A 18 -1.89 0.24 1.61
C TRP A 18 -1.31 0.93 2.87
N CYS A 19 -0.19 1.64 2.72
CA CYS A 19 0.44 2.39 3.80
C CYS A 19 -0.19 3.79 3.94
N ILE A 20 -0.06 4.41 5.11
CA ILE A 20 -0.53 5.77 5.39
C ILE A 20 0.67 6.62 5.79
N ASP A 21 1.57 6.89 4.83
CA ASP A 21 2.78 7.69 5.08
C ASP A 21 2.64 9.11 4.52
N GLU A 22 1.88 9.28 3.43
CA GLU A 22 1.67 10.56 2.74
C GLU A 22 0.23 11.07 2.90
N GLU A 23 0.01 12.36 2.69
CA GLU A 23 -1.34 12.96 2.77
C GLU A 23 -2.32 12.32 1.78
N SER A 24 -1.86 11.99 0.56
CA SER A 24 -2.66 11.29 -0.44
C SER A 24 -3.14 9.91 0.02
N ASP A 25 -2.34 9.21 0.82
CA ASP A 25 -2.73 7.92 1.38
C ASP A 25 -3.92 8.08 2.34
N LEU A 26 -3.84 9.08 3.22
CA LEU A 26 -4.93 9.40 4.15
C LEU A 26 -6.21 9.82 3.42
N LEU A 27 -6.07 10.59 2.33
CA LEU A 27 -7.21 10.98 1.49
C LEU A 27 -7.89 9.77 0.85
N MET A 28 -7.13 8.81 0.33
CA MET A 28 -7.66 7.54 -0.21
C MET A 28 -8.43 6.77 0.87
N VAL A 29 -7.82 6.59 2.05
CA VAL A 29 -8.42 5.85 3.17
C VAL A 29 -9.71 6.52 3.64
N LYS A 30 -9.72 7.84 3.84
CA LYS A 30 -10.94 8.58 4.21
C LYS A 30 -12.06 8.38 3.19
N LYS A 31 -11.74 8.38 1.90
CA LYS A 31 -12.72 8.14 0.82
C LYS A 31 -13.29 6.72 0.88
N ILE A 32 -12.46 5.71 1.16
CA ILE A 32 -12.90 4.32 1.36
C ILE A 32 -13.85 4.23 2.56
N PHE A 33 -13.45 4.75 3.72
CA PHE A 33 -14.29 4.72 4.93
C PHE A 33 -15.61 5.47 4.75
N HIS A 34 -15.61 6.60 4.04
CA HIS A 34 -16.83 7.32 3.73
C HIS A 34 -17.78 6.51 2.83
N LYS A 35 -17.24 5.78 1.86
CA LYS A 35 -18.03 4.91 0.96
C LYS A 35 -18.54 3.63 1.62
N MET A 36 -17.90 3.20 2.71
CA MET A 36 -18.29 2.03 3.51
C MET A 36 -19.12 2.42 4.75
N ASN A 37 -19.60 3.67 4.84
CA ASN A 37 -20.24 4.19 6.04
C ASN A 37 -21.53 3.45 6.47
N ASP A 38 -22.13 2.70 5.55
CA ASP A 38 -23.28 1.83 5.75
C ASP A 38 -22.92 0.50 6.42
N LYS A 39 -21.64 0.11 6.39
CA LYS A 39 -21.13 -1.13 6.99
C LYS A 39 -20.38 -0.84 8.29
N LYS A 40 -20.87 -1.41 9.40
CA LYS A 40 -20.17 -1.36 10.70
C LYS A 40 -18.82 -2.07 10.68
N ASN A 41 -18.75 -3.19 9.96
CA ASN A 41 -17.54 -3.98 9.73
C ASN A 41 -17.47 -4.32 8.25
N PHE A 42 -16.28 -4.27 7.67
CA PHE A 42 -16.02 -4.69 6.30
C PHE A 42 -14.65 -5.36 6.21
N SER A 43 -14.51 -6.25 5.23
CA SER A 43 -13.31 -7.03 4.96
C SER A 43 -12.41 -6.34 3.93
N THR A 44 -11.20 -6.86 3.74
CA THR A 44 -10.34 -6.45 2.62
C THR A 44 -11.01 -6.69 1.27
N ASP A 45 -11.75 -7.79 1.11
CA ASP A 45 -12.45 -8.12 -0.14
C ASP A 45 -13.54 -7.08 -0.46
N ASP A 46 -14.27 -6.59 0.55
CA ASP A 46 -15.21 -5.48 0.37
C ASP A 46 -14.50 -4.23 -0.18
N ILE A 47 -13.32 -3.89 0.35
CA ILE A 47 -12.54 -2.74 -0.11
C ILE A 47 -12.06 -2.95 -1.55
N LEU A 48 -11.60 -4.16 -1.88
CA LEU A 48 -11.17 -4.50 -3.24
C LEU A 48 -12.33 -4.38 -4.23
N GLU A 49 -13.53 -4.87 -3.89
CA GLU A 49 -14.72 -4.68 -4.72
C GLU A 49 -15.09 -3.20 -4.89
N LEU A 50 -14.99 -2.40 -3.83
CA LEU A 50 -15.25 -0.97 -3.90
C LEU A 50 -14.28 -0.27 -4.85
N ILE A 51 -12.98 -0.58 -4.76
CA ILE A 51 -11.93 -0.01 -5.62
C ILE A 51 -12.14 -0.44 -7.07
N LEU A 52 -12.48 -1.71 -7.32
CA LEU A 52 -12.78 -2.21 -8.66
C LEU A 52 -13.95 -1.45 -9.31
N LYS A 53 -14.99 -1.14 -8.54
CA LYS A 53 -16.14 -0.33 -9.00
C LYS A 53 -15.83 1.16 -9.10
N ASN A 54 -14.80 1.65 -8.42
CA ASN A 54 -14.44 3.07 -8.31
C ASN A 54 -12.92 3.25 -8.47
N PRO A 55 -12.36 3.04 -9.68
CA PRO A 55 -10.91 3.06 -9.90
C PRO A 55 -10.25 4.41 -9.61
N ASP A 56 -11.02 5.49 -9.50
CA ASP A 56 -10.49 6.80 -9.09
C ASP A 56 -10.06 6.85 -7.62
N ILE A 57 -10.45 5.87 -6.80
CA ILE A 57 -9.99 5.76 -5.42
C ILE A 57 -8.50 5.38 -5.38
N SER A 58 -8.09 4.35 -6.13
CA SER A 58 -6.69 3.92 -6.19
C SER A 58 -5.78 4.91 -6.92
N LYS A 59 -6.35 5.81 -7.72
CA LYS A 59 -5.59 6.88 -8.38
C LYS A 59 -5.13 7.99 -7.43
N ILE A 60 -5.70 8.10 -6.23
CA ILE A 60 -5.43 9.21 -5.30
C ILE A 60 -3.96 9.24 -4.86
N ASN A 61 -3.38 8.08 -4.58
CA ASN A 61 -2.01 7.94 -4.12
C ASN A 61 -1.10 7.20 -5.12
N LYS A 62 -1.54 7.03 -6.37
CA LYS A 62 -0.79 6.29 -7.40
C LYS A 62 0.59 6.88 -7.70
N ASP A 63 0.74 8.20 -7.54
CA ASP A 63 1.95 8.93 -7.90
C ASP A 63 3.01 8.88 -6.78
N VAL A 64 2.63 8.38 -5.60
CA VAL A 64 3.57 8.15 -4.51
C VAL A 64 4.36 6.88 -4.81
N LYS A 65 5.65 7.05 -5.10
CA LYS A 65 6.54 5.92 -5.34
C LYS A 65 6.63 5.03 -4.10
N THR A 66 6.37 3.74 -4.26
CA THR A 66 6.54 2.73 -3.20
C THR A 66 8.03 2.50 -2.93
N ASN A 67 8.38 2.12 -1.69
CA ASN A 67 9.74 1.72 -1.28
C ASN A 67 10.84 2.79 -1.41
N GLN A 68 10.49 4.08 -1.44
CA GLN A 68 11.49 5.17 -1.51
C GLN A 68 12.52 5.10 -0.38
N GLY A 69 12.09 4.74 0.84
CA GLY A 69 13.01 4.56 1.97
C GLY A 69 14.03 3.44 1.73
N TYR A 70 13.56 2.29 1.24
CA TYR A 70 14.42 1.14 0.91
C TYR A 70 15.43 1.47 -0.19
N GLU A 71 14.99 2.13 -1.26
CA GLU A 71 15.89 2.57 -2.34
C GLU A 71 16.96 3.55 -1.83
N LYS A 72 16.58 4.48 -0.94
CA LYS A 72 17.54 5.39 -0.29
C LYS A 72 18.56 4.61 0.52
N SER A 73 18.14 3.66 1.36
CA SER A 73 19.05 2.81 2.13
C SER A 73 20.03 2.05 1.23
N LEU A 74 19.55 1.39 0.17
CA LEU A 74 20.42 0.70 -0.79
C LEU A 74 21.44 1.63 -1.46
N SER A 75 21.05 2.87 -1.74
CA SER A 75 21.96 3.86 -2.33
C SER A 75 23.05 4.31 -1.34
N GLN A 76 22.70 4.47 -0.07
CA GLN A 76 23.61 4.88 1.00
C GLN A 76 24.57 3.77 1.40
N ASP A 77 24.10 2.52 1.48
CA ASP A 77 24.95 1.36 1.80
C ASP A 77 26.05 1.17 0.73
N LYS A 78 25.73 1.41 -0.55
CA LYS A 78 26.72 1.38 -1.65
C LYS A 78 27.79 2.46 -1.53
N LEU A 79 27.50 3.60 -0.90
CA LEU A 79 28.47 4.67 -0.68
C LEU A 79 29.48 4.27 0.42
N VAL A 80 29.02 3.57 1.46
CA VAL A 80 29.87 3.13 2.58
C VAL A 80 30.88 2.06 2.16
N HIS A 81 30.59 1.26 1.13
CA HIS A 81 31.49 0.19 0.65
C HIS A 81 32.51 0.64 -0.43
N ARG A 82 32.64 1.94 -0.69
CA ARG A 82 33.56 2.49 -1.72
C ARG A 82 34.85 3.13 -1.15
N GLU A 83 35.17 2.88 0.12
CA GLU A 83 36.44 3.32 0.75
C GLU A 83 37.45 2.17 0.86
#